data_AF-A0A1C6VQK8-F1
#
_entry.id   AF-A0A1C6VQK8-F1
#
_cell.length_a   1.000
_cell.length_b   1.000
_cell.length_c   1.000
_cell.angle_alpha   90.00
_cell.angle_beta   90.00
_cell.angle_gamma   90.00
#
_symmetry.space_group_name_H-M   'P 1'
#
loop_
_entity.id
_entity.type
_entity.pdbx_description
1 polymer ?
#
loop_
_entity_poly.entity_id
_entity_poly.type
_entity_poly.pdbx_seq_one_letter_code
_entity_poly.pdbx_strand_id
1 'polypeptide(L)'
;MAPLESARRRLAHRVILLLVALVAGIGVLPGAAMAAPNPGVQLNAADMTLLNGVRLAGLWEMPAGQMAAEKGQSKRVREIGAEIARQHGVLDQLVVEAANKLGATLPTTPTTQQQGWLTEMQNATGAQFDQIFVTRLRVAHGNIFPVIGAVRASTRDPIVRKLADQTNTFVTNHMLMLESTGLVRWQQLPPPAMPPAQSDSLIAAAGANVGSGGGVQVSTTVVWAVFLLALATGGYATWRLLRRS
;
A
#
# COMPACT_ATOMS: atom_id res chain seq x y z
N MET A 1 -35.82 50.74 -40.20
CA MET A 1 -35.71 50.72 -38.73
C MET A 1 -35.99 49.29 -38.27
N ALA A 2 -34.92 48.54 -37.99
CA ALA A 2 -34.98 47.15 -37.52
C ALA A 2 -34.70 47.12 -36.00
N PRO A 3 -35.36 46.25 -35.22
CA PRO A 3 -35.46 46.43 -33.78
C PRO A 3 -34.18 46.01 -33.05
N LEU A 4 -33.73 46.87 -32.13
CA LEU A 4 -32.51 46.75 -31.33
C LEU A 4 -32.54 45.59 -30.30
N GLU A 5 -33.50 44.67 -30.38
CA GLU A 5 -33.62 43.54 -29.45
C GLU A 5 -32.77 42.32 -29.82
N SER A 6 -32.26 42.21 -31.06
CA SER A 6 -31.52 41.02 -31.51
C SER A 6 -30.03 40.99 -31.16
N ALA A 7 -29.47 42.11 -30.68
CA ALA A 7 -28.05 42.22 -30.31
C ALA A 7 -27.80 41.83 -28.84
N ARG A 8 -28.73 42.12 -27.93
CA ARG A 8 -28.61 41.77 -26.50
C ARG A 8 -28.73 40.26 -26.22
N ARG A 9 -29.49 39.51 -27.03
CA ARG A 9 -29.68 38.06 -26.82
C ARG A 9 -28.50 37.20 -27.29
N ARG A 10 -27.66 37.68 -28.22
CA ARG A 10 -26.47 36.94 -28.71
C ARG A 10 -25.21 37.18 -27.86
N LEU A 11 -25.18 38.22 -27.03
CA LEU A 11 -24.12 38.44 -26.05
C LEU A 11 -24.38 37.61 -24.76
N ALA A 12 -25.64 37.40 -24.39
CA ALA A 12 -26.02 36.64 -23.20
C ALA A 12 -25.74 35.13 -23.28
N HIS A 13 -25.61 34.55 -24.48
CA HIS A 13 -25.28 33.13 -24.66
C HIS A 13 -23.78 32.84 -24.78
N ARG A 14 -22.93 33.87 -24.94
CA ARG A 14 -21.46 33.70 -24.95
C ARG A 14 -20.81 33.96 -23.60
N VAL A 15 -21.59 34.34 -22.58
CA VAL A 15 -21.12 34.54 -21.20
C VAL A 15 -21.52 33.36 -20.28
N ILE A 16 -22.39 32.45 -20.73
CA ILE A 16 -22.83 31.25 -19.97
C ILE A 16 -21.97 29.99 -20.28
N LEU A 17 -20.82 30.15 -20.92
CA LEU A 17 -19.83 29.06 -21.11
C LEU A 17 -18.45 29.38 -20.49
N LEU A 18 -18.41 30.23 -19.47
CA LEU A 18 -17.19 30.54 -18.70
C LEU A 18 -17.45 30.56 -17.18
N LEU A 19 -18.33 29.68 -16.67
CA LEU A 19 -18.62 29.54 -15.23
C LEU A 19 -18.73 28.07 -14.76
N VAL A 20 -17.84 27.17 -15.22
CA VAL A 20 -17.78 25.77 -14.69
C VAL A 20 -16.35 25.30 -14.31
N ALA A 21 -15.31 26.15 -14.35
CA ALA A 21 -13.93 25.70 -14.05
C ALA A 21 -13.22 26.51 -12.97
N LEU A 22 -13.80 26.62 -11.76
CA LEU A 22 -13.07 27.19 -10.61
C LEU A 22 -13.47 26.62 -9.25
N VAL A 23 -13.46 25.30 -9.09
CA VAL A 23 -13.51 24.67 -7.75
C VAL A 23 -12.30 23.76 -7.45
N ALA A 24 -11.45 23.45 -8.42
CA ALA A 24 -10.29 22.59 -8.18
C ALA A 24 -9.06 23.42 -7.78
N GLY A 25 -8.96 23.81 -6.51
CA GLY A 25 -7.78 24.56 -6.04
C GLY A 25 -7.78 24.96 -4.58
N ILE A 26 -8.42 24.22 -3.68
CA ILE A 26 -8.07 24.33 -2.26
C ILE A 26 -6.77 23.54 -2.08
N GLY A 27 -5.64 24.24 -2.25
CA GLY A 27 -4.33 23.70 -1.88
C GLY A 27 -4.32 23.43 -0.38
N VAL A 28 -4.54 22.18 0.02
CA VAL A 28 -4.34 21.74 1.40
C VAL A 28 -2.84 21.73 1.63
N LEU A 29 -2.33 22.76 2.30
CA LEU A 29 -0.93 22.84 2.72
C LEU A 29 -0.68 21.86 3.88
N PRO A 30 0.50 21.23 3.96
CA PRO A 30 0.86 20.41 5.11
C PRO A 30 0.82 21.23 6.41
N GLY A 31 0.17 20.71 7.44
CA GLY A 31 0.13 21.36 8.76
C GLY A 31 1.48 21.30 9.48
N ALA A 32 1.74 22.19 10.44
CA ALA A 32 2.89 22.08 11.35
C ALA A 32 2.44 21.67 12.76
N ALA A 33 3.15 20.74 13.40
CA ALA A 33 2.96 20.38 14.79
C ALA A 33 3.92 21.20 15.68
N MET A 34 3.40 21.84 16.74
CA MET A 34 4.14 22.84 17.55
C MET A 34 4.06 22.59 19.07
N ALA A 35 3.58 21.42 19.52
CA ALA A 35 3.33 21.14 20.93
C ALA A 35 4.59 20.67 21.70
N ALA A 36 4.70 21.07 22.97
CA ALA A 36 5.72 20.58 23.91
C ALA A 36 5.35 19.19 24.48
N PRO A 37 6.32 18.36 24.90
CA PRO A 37 6.07 17.02 25.42
C PRO A 37 5.09 17.01 26.60
N ASN A 38 4.07 16.13 26.55
CA ASN A 38 3.11 15.95 27.64
C ASN A 38 3.58 14.82 28.60
N PRO A 39 3.96 15.12 29.86
CA PRO A 39 4.53 14.12 30.77
C PRO A 39 3.54 13.01 31.20
N GLY A 40 2.24 13.14 30.91
CA GLY A 40 1.23 12.11 31.14
C GLY A 40 1.04 11.10 29.99
N VAL A 41 1.67 11.32 28.84
CA VAL A 41 1.53 10.48 27.64
C VAL A 41 2.81 9.66 27.45
N GLN A 42 2.70 8.32 27.48
CA GLN A 42 3.81 7.41 27.16
C GLN A 42 3.63 6.83 25.76
N LEU A 43 4.27 7.46 24.77
CA LEU A 43 4.39 6.90 23.42
C LEU A 43 5.54 5.91 23.37
N ASN A 44 5.31 4.75 22.73
CA ASN A 44 6.38 3.81 22.43
C ASN A 44 6.93 4.00 21.01
N ALA A 45 7.97 3.25 20.66
CA ALA A 45 8.61 3.32 19.36
C ALA A 45 7.65 3.00 18.20
N ALA A 46 6.70 2.07 18.38
CA ALA A 46 5.73 1.72 17.36
C ALA A 46 4.71 2.86 17.14
N ASP A 47 4.25 3.51 18.22
CA ASP A 47 3.37 4.68 18.13
C ASP A 47 4.05 5.81 17.31
N MET A 48 5.29 6.15 17.66
CA MET A 48 6.06 7.16 16.92
C MET A 48 6.38 6.74 15.48
N THR A 49 6.56 5.45 15.23
CA THR A 49 6.75 4.93 13.86
C THR A 49 5.51 5.19 13.01
N LEU A 50 4.29 4.98 13.56
CA LEU A 50 3.06 5.31 12.85
C LEU A 50 2.92 6.82 12.61
N LEU A 51 3.10 7.65 13.65
CA LEU A 51 2.99 9.11 13.53
C LEU A 51 3.95 9.66 12.47
N ASN A 52 5.23 9.29 12.55
CA ASN A 52 6.24 9.73 11.59
C ASN A 52 5.98 9.16 10.20
N GLY A 53 5.58 7.89 10.09
CA GLY A 53 5.28 7.24 8.82
C GLY A 53 4.13 7.91 8.07
N VAL A 54 3.03 8.20 8.77
CA VAL A 54 1.86 8.88 8.18
C VAL A 54 2.22 10.30 7.75
N ARG A 55 2.96 11.05 8.59
CA ARG A 55 3.42 12.39 8.24
C ARG A 55 4.32 12.38 7.01
N LEU A 56 5.33 11.51 7.01
CA LEU A 56 6.27 11.40 5.89
C LEU A 56 5.53 11.01 4.61
N ALA A 57 4.55 10.11 4.67
CA ALA A 57 3.71 9.76 3.52
C ALA A 57 2.97 10.99 2.97
N GLY A 58 2.32 11.78 3.82
CA GLY A 58 1.66 13.03 3.39
C GLY A 58 2.60 13.99 2.66
N LEU A 59 3.83 14.18 3.17
CA LEU A 59 4.80 15.11 2.62
C LEU A 59 5.27 14.81 1.18
N TRP A 60 5.17 13.55 0.71
CA TRP A 60 5.54 13.21 -0.67
C TRP A 60 4.38 12.68 -1.51
N GLU A 61 3.38 12.01 -0.93
CA GLU A 61 2.26 11.44 -1.69
C GLU A 61 1.24 12.49 -2.12
N MET A 62 1.11 13.60 -1.37
CA MET A 62 0.33 14.76 -1.82
C MET A 62 0.89 15.37 -3.12
N PRO A 63 2.16 15.82 -3.19
CA PRO A 63 2.70 16.36 -4.44
C PRO A 63 2.82 15.30 -5.54
N ALA A 64 3.08 14.03 -5.21
CA ALA A 64 3.06 12.95 -6.21
C ALA A 64 1.67 12.77 -6.84
N GLY A 65 0.62 12.77 -6.01
CA GLY A 65 -0.76 12.70 -6.49
C GLY A 65 -1.16 13.91 -7.34
N GLN A 66 -0.73 15.11 -6.96
CA GLN A 66 -0.92 16.33 -7.76
C GLN A 66 -0.24 16.22 -9.14
N MET A 67 1.02 15.79 -9.19
CA MET A 67 1.70 15.51 -10.46
C MET A 67 0.93 14.48 -11.28
N ALA A 68 0.42 13.41 -10.65
CA ALA A 68 -0.35 12.40 -11.36
C ALA A 68 -1.67 12.94 -11.92
N ALA A 69 -2.38 13.78 -11.18
CA ALA A 69 -3.58 14.47 -11.65
C ALA A 69 -3.30 15.36 -12.87
N GLU A 70 -2.17 16.07 -12.86
CA GLU A 70 -1.79 17.03 -13.90
C GLU A 70 -1.26 16.37 -15.17
N LYS A 71 -0.33 15.42 -15.04
CA LYS A 71 0.43 14.88 -16.18
C LYS A 71 0.38 13.36 -16.35
N GLY A 72 -0.45 12.65 -15.56
CA GLY A 72 -0.71 11.23 -15.80
C GLY A 72 -1.22 10.99 -17.22
N GLN A 73 -0.70 9.97 -17.90
CA GLN A 73 -1.07 9.66 -19.28
C GLN A 73 -2.49 9.09 -19.36
N SER A 74 -2.78 8.11 -18.51
CA SER A 74 -4.11 7.49 -18.46
C SER A 74 -5.07 8.35 -17.65
N LYS A 75 -6.34 8.38 -18.10
CA LYS A 75 -7.42 9.03 -17.34
C LYS A 75 -7.52 8.47 -15.92
N ARG A 76 -7.36 7.16 -15.78
CA ARG A 76 -7.45 6.47 -14.48
C ARG A 76 -6.35 6.91 -13.52
N VAL A 77 -5.10 7.05 -13.97
CA VAL A 77 -4.00 7.56 -13.12
C VAL A 77 -4.24 9.00 -12.71
N ARG A 78 -4.76 9.87 -13.60
CA ARG A 78 -5.10 11.25 -13.23
C ARG A 78 -6.17 11.33 -12.13
N GLU A 79 -7.24 10.56 -12.27
CA GLU A 79 -8.32 10.49 -11.28
C GLU A 79 -7.81 10.00 -9.92
N ILE A 80 -7.03 8.92 -9.94
CA ILE A 80 -6.44 8.35 -8.71
C ILE A 80 -5.44 9.33 -8.09
N GLY A 81 -4.61 9.98 -8.89
CA GLY A 81 -3.66 10.98 -8.41
C GLY A 81 -4.36 12.12 -7.66
N ALA A 82 -5.45 12.65 -8.23
CA ALA A 82 -6.25 13.68 -7.60
C ALA A 82 -6.85 13.21 -6.26
N GLU A 83 -7.39 11.99 -6.23
CA GLU A 83 -8.01 11.45 -5.02
C GLU A 83 -6.99 11.10 -3.93
N ILE A 84 -5.84 10.52 -4.29
CA ILE A 84 -4.75 10.25 -3.36
C ILE A 84 -4.22 11.56 -2.76
N ALA A 85 -4.00 12.60 -3.58
CA ALA A 85 -3.55 13.90 -3.07
C ALA A 85 -4.55 14.48 -2.05
N ARG A 86 -5.85 14.41 -2.37
CA ARG A 86 -6.92 14.87 -1.49
C ARG A 86 -6.98 14.06 -0.18
N GLN A 87 -6.93 12.74 -0.26
CA GLN A 87 -6.99 11.85 0.90
C GLN A 87 -5.75 11.97 1.80
N HIS A 88 -4.55 12.14 1.22
CA HIS A 88 -3.35 12.46 2.01
C HIS A 88 -3.42 13.83 2.67
N GLY A 89 -4.05 14.84 2.06
CA GLY A 89 -4.28 16.13 2.71
C GLY A 89 -5.12 16.00 3.98
N VAL A 90 -6.16 15.17 3.94
CA VAL A 90 -6.97 14.87 5.14
C VAL A 90 -6.17 14.08 6.17
N LEU A 91 -5.44 13.04 5.74
CA LEU A 91 -4.67 12.20 6.63
C LEU A 91 -3.51 12.97 7.31
N ASP A 92 -2.88 13.91 6.60
CA ASP A 92 -1.85 14.80 7.13
C ASP A 92 -2.39 15.68 8.27
N GLN A 93 -3.58 16.26 8.09
CA GLN A 93 -4.25 17.03 9.15
C GLN A 93 -4.53 16.16 10.38
N LEU A 94 -5.01 14.93 10.19
CA LEU A 94 -5.31 14.01 11.28
C LEU A 94 -4.05 13.66 12.09
N VAL A 95 -2.91 13.39 11.44
CA VAL A 95 -1.67 13.07 12.17
C VAL A 95 -1.08 14.29 12.86
N VAL A 96 -1.17 15.48 12.27
CA VAL A 96 -0.74 16.74 12.91
C VAL A 96 -1.60 17.02 14.15
N GLU A 97 -2.91 16.86 14.06
CA GLU A 97 -3.80 17.01 15.22
C GLU A 97 -3.49 16.00 16.32
N ALA A 98 -3.27 14.73 15.96
CA ALA A 98 -2.89 13.69 16.90
C ALA A 98 -1.57 14.02 17.61
N ALA A 99 -0.54 14.41 16.85
CA ALA A 99 0.76 14.77 17.40
C ALA A 99 0.67 15.97 18.36
N ASN A 100 -0.11 17.00 18.01
CA ASN A 100 -0.32 18.15 18.89
C ASN A 100 -0.97 17.76 20.22
N LYS A 101 -1.98 16.87 20.22
CA LYS A 101 -2.62 16.39 21.46
C LYS A 101 -1.69 15.54 22.31
N LEU A 102 -0.78 14.80 21.67
CA LEU A 102 0.19 13.92 22.33
C LEU A 102 1.47 14.65 22.76
N GLY A 103 1.68 15.91 22.35
CA GLY A 103 2.95 16.62 22.57
C GLY A 103 4.11 16.02 21.77
N ALA A 104 3.82 15.35 20.65
CA ALA A 104 4.80 14.70 19.80
C ALA A 104 5.27 15.65 18.69
N THR A 105 6.56 15.55 18.35
CA THR A 105 7.14 16.25 17.20
C THR A 105 7.03 15.39 15.94
N LEU A 106 6.84 16.04 14.79
CA LEU A 106 6.70 15.38 13.51
C LEU A 106 7.74 15.89 12.50
N PRO A 107 8.19 15.05 11.55
CA PRO A 107 9.00 15.50 10.42
C PRO A 107 8.31 16.59 9.61
N THR A 108 9.09 17.57 9.14
CA THR A 108 8.59 18.70 8.34
C THR A 108 9.02 18.64 6.88
N THR A 109 9.96 17.75 6.55
CA THR A 109 10.46 17.56 5.19
C THR A 109 10.43 16.07 4.80
N PRO A 110 10.23 15.74 3.52
CA PRO A 110 10.37 14.35 3.06
C PRO A 110 11.80 13.85 3.26
N THR A 111 11.97 12.54 3.42
CA THR A 111 13.31 11.93 3.46
C THR A 111 14.05 12.10 2.14
N THR A 112 15.38 11.98 2.12
CA THR A 112 16.18 12.00 0.89
C THR A 112 15.66 11.01 -0.16
N GLN A 113 15.23 9.83 0.27
CA GLN A 113 14.68 8.83 -0.64
C GLN A 113 13.35 9.29 -1.26
N GLN A 114 12.45 9.86 -0.45
CA GLN A 114 11.16 10.40 -0.92
C GLN A 114 11.35 11.59 -1.86
N GLN A 115 12.31 12.47 -1.57
CA GLN A 115 12.71 13.54 -2.49
C GLN A 115 13.19 12.96 -3.84
N GLY A 116 14.00 11.90 -3.80
CA GLY A 116 14.42 11.17 -5.00
C GLY A 116 13.25 10.61 -5.80
N TRP A 117 12.23 10.04 -5.15
CA TRP A 117 11.01 9.56 -5.84
C TRP A 117 10.23 10.71 -6.49
N LEU A 118 10.14 11.87 -5.82
CA LEU A 118 9.50 13.06 -6.40
C LEU A 118 10.27 13.55 -7.62
N THR A 119 11.60 13.61 -7.57
CA THR A 119 12.44 13.98 -8.72
C THR A 119 12.32 12.99 -9.87
N GLU A 120 12.30 11.69 -9.57
CA GLU A 120 12.08 10.63 -10.57
C GLU A 120 10.74 10.83 -11.29
N MET A 121 9.66 11.08 -10.53
CA MET A 121 8.35 11.38 -11.08
C MET A 121 8.32 12.70 -11.84
N GLN A 122 8.97 13.75 -11.35
CA GLN A 122 9.06 15.06 -12.01
C GLN A 122 9.63 14.92 -13.44
N ASN A 123 10.68 14.10 -13.60
CA ASN A 123 11.40 13.90 -14.85
C ASN A 123 10.73 12.88 -15.79
N ALA A 124 9.85 12.03 -15.28
CA ALA A 124 9.11 11.07 -16.08
C ALA A 124 7.90 11.70 -16.79
N THR A 125 7.54 11.14 -17.95
CA THR A 125 6.35 11.53 -18.73
C THR A 125 5.65 10.31 -19.29
N GLY A 126 4.41 10.48 -19.76
CA GLY A 126 3.66 9.43 -20.45
C GLY A 126 3.47 8.15 -19.61
N ALA A 127 3.47 7.00 -20.26
CA ALA A 127 3.30 5.70 -19.62
C ALA A 127 4.40 5.39 -18.57
N GLN A 128 5.61 5.94 -18.75
CA GLN A 128 6.68 5.79 -17.77
C GLN A 128 6.33 6.48 -16.45
N PHE A 129 5.77 7.68 -16.50
CA PHE A 129 5.28 8.38 -15.32
C PHE A 129 4.21 7.55 -14.59
N ASP A 130 3.18 7.10 -15.32
CA ASP A 130 2.08 6.30 -14.75
C ASP A 130 2.61 5.06 -14.03
N GLN A 131 3.57 4.35 -14.64
CA GLN A 131 4.17 3.17 -14.06
C GLN A 131 4.97 3.49 -12.78
N ILE A 132 5.78 4.55 -12.78
CA ILE A 132 6.58 4.96 -11.62
C ILE A 132 5.66 5.34 -10.47
N PHE A 133 4.66 6.19 -10.72
CA PHE A 133 3.69 6.62 -9.73
C PHE A 133 3.00 5.41 -9.07
N VAL A 134 2.42 4.51 -9.87
CA VAL A 134 1.71 3.33 -9.32
C VAL A 134 2.65 2.42 -8.54
N THR A 135 3.85 2.18 -9.06
CA THR A 135 4.82 1.28 -8.41
C THR A 135 5.30 1.83 -7.07
N ARG A 136 5.70 3.10 -7.03
CA ARG A 136 6.23 3.75 -5.82
C ARG A 136 5.17 3.78 -4.72
N LEU A 137 3.98 4.28 -5.02
CA LEU A 137 2.92 4.38 -4.03
C LEU A 137 2.46 2.99 -3.58
N ARG A 138 2.30 2.01 -4.48
CA ARG A 138 1.82 0.69 -4.07
C ARG A 138 2.80 -0.04 -3.15
N VAL A 139 4.10 0.10 -3.39
CA VAL A 139 5.15 -0.43 -2.50
C VAL A 139 5.14 0.31 -1.16
N ALA A 140 5.05 1.65 -1.15
CA ALA A 140 5.01 2.43 0.08
C ALA A 140 3.80 2.05 0.97
N HIS A 141 2.61 1.94 0.38
CA HIS A 141 1.41 1.48 1.08
C HIS A 141 1.58 0.06 1.64
N GLY A 142 2.18 -0.85 0.87
CA GLY A 142 2.48 -2.22 1.33
C GLY A 142 3.44 -2.27 2.53
N ASN A 143 4.40 -1.34 2.60
CA ASN A 143 5.37 -1.28 3.70
C ASN A 143 4.75 -0.75 5.00
N ILE A 144 3.85 0.24 4.92
CA ILE A 144 3.24 0.84 6.13
C ILE A 144 2.03 0.05 6.63
N PHE A 145 1.32 -0.68 5.76
CA PHE A 145 0.16 -1.49 6.12
C PHE A 145 0.38 -2.43 7.33
N PRO A 146 1.45 -3.25 7.40
CA PRO A 146 1.70 -4.09 8.57
C PRO A 146 1.99 -3.29 9.84
N VAL A 147 2.64 -2.12 9.73
CA VAL A 147 2.89 -1.22 10.89
C VAL A 147 1.57 -0.73 11.47
N ILE A 148 0.63 -0.32 10.61
CA ILE A 148 -0.69 0.13 11.04
C ILE A 148 -1.42 -0.97 11.80
N GLY A 149 -1.41 -2.20 11.27
CA GLY A 149 -2.01 -3.36 11.93
C GLY A 149 -1.38 -3.64 13.29
N ALA A 150 -0.05 -3.62 13.38
CA ALA A 150 0.67 -3.85 14.62
C ALA A 150 0.33 -2.78 15.68
N VAL A 151 0.41 -1.50 15.31
CA VAL A 151 0.10 -0.39 16.23
C VAL A 151 -1.36 -0.43 16.65
N ARG A 152 -2.29 -0.68 15.73
CA ARG A 152 -3.71 -0.85 16.04
C ARG A 152 -3.93 -1.95 17.09
N ALA A 153 -3.23 -3.07 16.96
CA ALA A 153 -3.40 -4.22 17.83
C ALA A 153 -2.82 -3.99 19.24
N SER A 154 -1.73 -3.23 19.37
CA SER A 154 -0.94 -3.21 20.62
C SER A 154 -0.80 -1.86 21.30
N THR A 155 -1.08 -0.74 20.62
CA THR A 155 -0.94 0.58 21.24
C THR A 155 -1.80 0.66 22.49
N ARG A 156 -1.32 1.38 23.51
CA ARG A 156 -2.08 1.67 24.73
C ARG A 156 -2.80 3.01 24.64
N ASP A 157 -2.36 3.88 23.74
CA ASP A 157 -2.89 5.24 23.62
C ASP A 157 -4.15 5.29 22.74
N PRO A 158 -5.27 5.88 23.21
CA PRO A 158 -6.52 5.95 22.47
C PRO A 158 -6.47 6.87 21.23
N ILE A 159 -5.64 7.92 21.24
CA ILE A 159 -5.46 8.83 20.09
C ILE A 159 -4.68 8.10 19.00
N VAL A 160 -3.59 7.42 19.37
CA VAL A 160 -2.80 6.62 18.42
C VAL A 160 -3.65 5.49 17.84
N ARG A 161 -4.47 4.83 18.66
CA ARG A 161 -5.38 3.78 18.20
C ARG A 161 -6.35 4.33 17.15
N LYS A 162 -7.01 5.45 17.42
CA LYS A 162 -7.91 6.11 16.47
C LYS A 162 -7.19 6.48 15.17
N LEU A 163 -5.99 7.04 15.25
CA LEU A 163 -5.20 7.37 14.06
C LEU A 163 -4.89 6.12 13.23
N ALA A 164 -4.55 5.00 13.87
CA ALA A 164 -4.33 3.73 13.19
C ALA A 164 -5.57 3.25 12.42
N ASP A 165 -6.77 3.35 13.01
CA ASP A 165 -8.05 3.00 12.36
C ASP A 165 -8.27 3.80 11.08
N GLN A 166 -8.09 5.11 11.19
CA GLN A 166 -8.29 6.04 10.08
C GLN A 166 -7.24 5.79 8.99
N THR A 167 -5.97 5.65 9.37
CA THR A 167 -4.87 5.37 8.44
C THR A 167 -5.12 4.06 7.70
N ASN A 168 -5.56 3.01 8.38
CA ASN A 168 -5.85 1.72 7.74
C ASN A 168 -6.91 1.86 6.64
N THR A 169 -7.96 2.64 6.91
CA THR A 169 -9.04 2.89 5.94
C THR A 169 -8.51 3.57 4.68
N PHE A 170 -7.68 4.61 4.83
CA PHE A 170 -7.07 5.30 3.69
C PHE A 170 -6.11 4.38 2.91
N VAL A 171 -5.20 3.68 3.61
CA VAL A 171 -4.18 2.84 2.97
C VAL A 171 -4.80 1.69 2.19
N THR A 172 -5.82 1.01 2.75
CA THR A 172 -6.55 -0.04 2.01
C THR A 172 -7.24 0.54 0.78
N ASN A 173 -7.90 1.69 0.89
CA ASN A 173 -8.55 2.33 -0.26
C ASN A 173 -7.53 2.72 -1.35
N HIS A 174 -6.39 3.30 -0.96
CA HIS A 174 -5.33 3.68 -1.88
C HIS A 174 -4.74 2.47 -2.62
N MET A 175 -4.50 1.35 -1.91
CA MET A 175 -4.05 0.11 -2.55
C MET A 175 -5.05 -0.35 -3.61
N LEU A 176 -6.35 -0.40 -3.30
CA LEU A 176 -7.39 -0.78 -4.26
C LEU A 176 -7.45 0.17 -5.47
N MET A 177 -7.32 1.47 -5.24
CA MET A 177 -7.26 2.46 -6.31
C MET A 177 -6.05 2.20 -7.23
N LEU A 178 -4.85 2.07 -6.67
CA LEU A 178 -3.63 1.81 -7.43
C LEU A 178 -3.70 0.49 -8.20
N GLU A 179 -4.24 -0.55 -7.59
CA GLU A 179 -4.44 -1.87 -8.22
C GLU A 179 -5.42 -1.81 -9.39
N SER A 180 -6.46 -0.99 -9.30
CA SER A 180 -7.43 -0.78 -10.39
C SER A 180 -6.85 -0.13 -11.65
N THR A 181 -5.62 0.38 -11.60
CA THR A 181 -4.92 0.89 -12.79
C THR A 181 -4.48 -0.22 -13.74
N GLY A 182 -4.34 -1.46 -13.24
CA GLY A 182 -3.72 -2.56 -13.97
C GLY A 182 -2.19 -2.44 -14.10
N LEU A 183 -1.56 -1.43 -13.50
CA LEU A 183 -0.11 -1.16 -13.61
C LEU A 183 0.71 -1.72 -12.43
N VAL A 184 0.05 -2.34 -11.44
CA VAL A 184 0.76 -2.95 -10.29
C VAL A 184 1.55 -4.17 -10.75
N ARG A 185 2.85 -4.16 -10.46
CA ARG A 185 3.77 -5.27 -10.76
C ARG A 185 3.83 -6.25 -9.61
N TRP A 186 2.85 -7.14 -9.54
CA TRP A 186 2.67 -8.09 -8.43
C TRP A 186 3.92 -8.90 -8.08
N GLN A 187 4.66 -9.37 -9.08
CA GLN A 187 5.88 -10.17 -8.90
C GLN A 187 7.08 -9.35 -8.40
N GLN A 188 6.99 -8.02 -8.43
CA GLN A 188 8.04 -7.11 -7.97
C GLN A 188 7.71 -6.48 -6.61
N LEU A 189 6.58 -6.84 -6.00
CA LEU A 189 6.28 -6.40 -4.65
C LEU A 189 7.26 -7.04 -3.65
N PRO A 190 7.67 -6.32 -2.59
CA PRO A 190 8.46 -6.91 -1.52
C PRO A 190 7.76 -8.15 -0.93
N PRO A 191 8.53 -9.13 -0.42
CA PRO A 191 7.95 -10.26 0.29
C PRO A 191 7.14 -9.78 1.50
N PRO A 192 6.09 -10.53 1.92
CA PRO A 192 5.31 -10.18 3.10
C PRO A 192 6.21 -9.98 4.33
N ALA A 193 6.08 -8.84 5.00
CA ALA A 193 6.75 -8.58 6.27
C ALA A 193 6.07 -9.40 7.37
N MET A 194 6.62 -10.58 7.65
CA MET A 194 6.12 -11.46 8.69
C MET A 194 6.80 -11.12 10.02
N PRO A 195 6.06 -11.09 11.15
CA PRO A 195 6.67 -11.11 12.46
C PRO A 195 7.69 -12.27 12.59
N PRO A 196 8.74 -12.13 13.41
CA PRO A 196 9.66 -13.23 13.66
C PRO A 196 8.87 -14.43 14.22
N ALA A 197 9.18 -15.63 13.74
CA ALA A 197 8.55 -16.85 14.22
C ALA A 197 8.90 -17.05 15.70
N GLN A 198 7.88 -17.07 16.55
CA GLN A 198 8.00 -17.50 17.95
C GLN A 198 7.59 -18.97 18.03
N SER A 199 8.08 -19.70 19.04
CA SER A 199 7.97 -21.17 19.15
C SER A 199 6.56 -21.72 18.94
N ASP A 200 5.53 -20.96 19.36
CA ASP A 200 4.11 -21.35 19.24
C ASP A 200 3.30 -20.42 18.32
N SER A 201 3.98 -19.66 17.45
CA SER A 201 3.31 -18.72 16.55
C SER A 201 2.63 -19.42 15.37
N LEU A 202 1.53 -18.83 14.87
CA LEU A 202 0.91 -19.21 13.59
C LEU A 202 1.92 -19.23 12.43
N ILE A 203 3.02 -18.49 12.55
CA ILE A 203 4.11 -18.41 11.57
C ILE A 203 5.01 -19.64 11.65
N ALA A 204 5.30 -20.15 12.86
CA ALA A 204 6.00 -21.43 13.04
C ALA A 204 5.15 -22.58 12.48
N ALA A 205 3.84 -22.58 12.75
CA ALA A 205 2.90 -23.54 12.18
C ALA A 205 2.78 -23.40 10.65
N ALA A 206 2.73 -22.18 10.12
CA ALA A 206 2.72 -21.94 8.67
C ALA A 206 4.02 -22.43 8.03
N GLY A 207 5.19 -22.14 8.62
CA GLY A 207 6.50 -22.60 8.18
C GLY A 207 6.60 -24.13 8.08
N ALA A 208 5.99 -24.86 9.00
CA ALA A 208 5.86 -26.31 8.91
C ALA A 208 5.01 -26.76 7.70
N ASN A 209 4.04 -25.94 7.28
CA ASN A 209 3.10 -26.23 6.18
C ASN A 209 3.57 -25.72 4.80
N VAL A 210 4.48 -24.75 4.70
CA VAL A 210 4.98 -24.23 3.39
C VAL A 210 6.06 -25.13 2.76
N GLY A 211 6.36 -26.26 3.38
CA GLY A 211 7.29 -27.26 2.86
C GLY A 211 8.69 -27.09 3.42
N SER A 212 9.02 -27.90 4.43
CA SER A 212 10.29 -28.60 4.35
C SER A 212 10.30 -29.33 3.01
N GLY A 213 11.37 -29.24 2.22
CA GLY A 213 11.72 -30.27 1.22
C GLY A 213 12.04 -31.61 1.89
N GLY A 214 11.23 -32.01 2.87
CA GLY A 214 11.44 -33.04 3.88
C GLY A 214 10.10 -33.59 4.36
N GLY A 215 9.10 -33.70 3.47
CA GLY A 215 8.24 -34.88 3.55
C GLY A 215 9.17 -36.09 3.55
N VAL A 216 8.91 -37.09 4.40
CA VAL A 216 9.74 -38.32 4.51
C VAL A 216 10.25 -38.68 3.12
N GLN A 217 11.53 -38.40 2.86
CA GLN A 217 12.14 -38.75 1.59
C GLN A 217 12.27 -40.26 1.64
N VAL A 218 11.23 -40.97 1.20
CA VAL A 218 11.32 -42.40 0.96
C VAL A 218 12.36 -42.51 -0.15
N SER A 219 13.57 -42.88 0.22
CA SER A 219 14.68 -43.04 -0.70
C SER A 219 14.20 -43.87 -1.89
N THR A 220 14.45 -43.40 -3.11
CA THR A 220 14.11 -44.13 -4.33
C THR A 220 14.67 -45.56 -4.29
N THR A 221 15.79 -45.77 -3.59
CA THR A 221 16.36 -47.09 -3.31
C THR A 221 15.45 -47.96 -2.46
N VAL A 222 14.79 -47.41 -1.43
CA VAL A 222 13.81 -48.13 -0.60
C VAL A 222 12.57 -48.47 -1.43
N VAL A 223 12.10 -47.55 -2.28
CA VAL A 223 10.98 -47.82 -3.20
C VAL A 223 11.32 -48.97 -4.15
N TRP A 224 12.51 -48.96 -4.76
CA TRP A 224 12.95 -50.05 -5.63
C TRP A 224 13.20 -51.36 -4.89
N ALA A 225 13.73 -51.32 -3.66
CA ALA A 225 13.92 -52.53 -2.87
C ALA A 225 12.59 -53.22 -2.55
N VAL A 226 11.57 -52.45 -2.14
CA VAL A 226 10.22 -52.98 -1.90
C VAL A 226 9.60 -53.51 -3.19
N PHE A 227 9.76 -52.80 -4.31
CA PHE A 227 9.24 -53.24 -5.61
C PHE A 227 9.89 -54.55 -6.09
N LEU A 228 11.22 -54.68 -5.98
CA LEU A 228 11.94 -55.90 -6.33
C LEU A 228 11.58 -57.08 -5.42
N LEU A 229 11.38 -56.83 -4.12
CA LEU A 229 10.93 -57.87 -3.18
C LEU A 229 9.51 -58.35 -3.52
N ALA A 230 8.62 -57.42 -3.90
CA ALA A 230 7.26 -57.75 -4.35
C ALA A 230 7.28 -58.55 -5.67
N LEU A 231 8.15 -58.19 -6.62
CA LEU A 231 8.32 -58.95 -7.86
C LEU A 231 8.92 -60.35 -7.60
N ALA A 232 9.89 -60.48 -6.71
CA ALA A 232 10.49 -61.77 -6.37
C ALA A 232 9.48 -62.71 -5.69
N THR A 233 8.69 -62.19 -4.75
CA THR A 233 7.65 -62.97 -4.07
C THR A 233 6.49 -63.34 -5.00
N GLY A 234 6.03 -62.41 -5.84
CA GLY A 234 5.04 -62.68 -6.89
C GLY A 234 5.52 -63.68 -7.92
N GLY A 235 6.78 -63.55 -8.37
CA GLY A 235 7.42 -64.48 -9.29
C GLY A 235 7.58 -65.89 -8.70
N TYR A 236 8.00 -65.98 -7.43
CA TYR A 236 8.13 -67.26 -6.73
C TYR A 236 6.77 -67.96 -6.53
N ALA A 237 5.73 -67.21 -6.15
CA ALA A 237 4.38 -67.75 -6.01
C ALA A 237 3.85 -68.29 -7.36
N THR A 238 4.05 -67.52 -8.42
CA THR A 238 3.64 -67.91 -9.79
C THR A 238 4.40 -69.13 -10.29
N TRP A 239 5.73 -69.18 -10.10
CA TRP A 239 6.55 -70.33 -10.45
C TRP A 239 6.15 -71.59 -9.68
N ARG A 240 5.84 -71.45 -8.38
CA ARG A 240 5.41 -72.57 -7.53
C ARG A 240 4.06 -73.14 -7.97
N LEU A 241 3.15 -72.30 -8.48
CA LEU A 241 1.87 -72.74 -9.03
C LEU A 241 2.06 -73.47 -10.36
N LEU A 242 2.88 -72.93 -11.27
CA LEU A 242 3.18 -73.56 -12.57
C LEU A 242 3.95 -74.88 -12.46
N ARG A 243 4.71 -75.10 -11.38
CA ARG A 243 5.45 -76.35 -11.13
C ARG A 243 4.60 -77.44 -10.45
N ARG A 244 3.38 -77.09 -10.05
CA ARG A 244 2.40 -77.99 -9.39
C ARG A 244 1.28 -78.46 -10.32
N SER A 245 1.22 -77.92 -11.54
CA SER A 245 0.42 -78.37 -12.69
C SER A 245 1.28 -79.20 -13.64
#